data_AF-A0A5K7YP74-F1
#
_entry.id   AF-A0A5K7YP74-F1
#
_cell.length_a   1.000
_cell.length_b   1.000
_cell.length_c   1.000
_cell.angle_alpha   90.00
_cell.angle_beta   90.00
_cell.angle_gamma   90.00
#
_symmetry.space_group_name_H-M   'P 1'
#
loop_
_entity.id
_entity.type
_entity.pdbx_description
1 polymer ?
#
loop_
_entity_poly.entity_id
_entity_poly.type
_entity_poly.pdbx_seq_one_letter_code
_entity_poly.pdbx_strand_id
1 'polypeptide(L)'
;MKPVTGHFWTYLFLILAITGVTGCTGTYGRVQSSKDISEVFERHEVLANHSYYATGPEARPTAVLAIDRAYTLKPGLWRSVDMTPALLERLVDAMTDQLGFTPATLGGVITDPAGQRAGVWYSLYSRTTIRFEPGNVIIVSLPGPDRDPFRMNRNRRPGSRR
;
A
#
# COMPACT_ATOMS: atom_id res chain seq x y z
N MET A 1 -11.43 68.42 0.68
CA MET A 1 -11.07 67.10 0.09
C MET A 1 -10.65 66.18 1.24
N LYS A 2 -11.20 64.96 1.28
CA LYS A 2 -11.35 64.11 2.49
C LYS A 2 -10.04 63.40 2.88
N PRO A 3 -9.77 63.16 4.19
CA PRO A 3 -8.61 62.41 4.64
C PRO A 3 -8.78 60.91 4.35
N VAL A 4 -7.75 60.28 3.79
CA VAL A 4 -7.72 58.83 3.53
C VAL A 4 -7.35 58.13 4.84
N THR A 5 -8.36 57.95 5.68
CA THR A 5 -8.28 57.26 6.97
C THR A 5 -8.35 55.74 6.76
N GLY A 6 -7.32 55.03 7.24
CA GLY A 6 -7.50 53.81 8.03
C GLY A 6 -8.00 52.53 7.36
N HIS A 7 -7.45 52.14 6.20
CA HIS A 7 -7.72 50.79 5.63
C HIS A 7 -6.49 49.87 5.61
N PHE A 8 -5.30 50.36 5.98
CA PHE A 8 -4.07 49.56 5.93
C PHE A 8 -3.98 48.49 7.03
N TRP A 9 -4.65 48.69 8.17
CA TRP A 9 -4.59 47.75 9.30
C TRP A 9 -5.48 46.51 9.07
N THR A 10 -6.57 46.66 8.33
CA THR A 10 -7.56 45.58 8.15
C THR A 10 -7.06 44.47 7.20
N TYR A 11 -6.21 44.80 6.23
CA TYR A 11 -5.62 43.81 5.32
C TYR A 11 -4.50 42.98 5.96
N LEU A 12 -3.79 43.52 6.96
CA LEU A 12 -2.71 42.79 7.65
C LEU A 12 -3.25 41.64 8.51
N PHE A 13 -4.49 41.74 9.01
CA PHE A 13 -5.13 40.67 9.78
C PHE A 13 -5.79 39.58 8.91
N LEU A 14 -6.21 39.91 7.68
CA LEU A 14 -6.88 38.95 6.80
C LEU A 14 -5.90 37.98 6.11
N ILE A 15 -4.64 38.36 5.95
CA ILE A 15 -3.60 37.53 5.30
C ILE A 15 -2.99 36.50 6.28
N LEU A 16 -3.10 36.72 7.60
CA LEU A 16 -2.53 35.83 8.63
C LEU A 16 -3.39 34.59 8.92
N ALA A 17 -4.64 34.52 8.44
CA ALA A 17 -5.54 33.41 8.73
C ALA A 17 -5.33 32.17 7.82
N ILE A 18 -4.41 32.23 6.84
CA ILE A 18 -4.17 31.15 5.86
C ILE A 18 -2.89 30.35 6.19
N THR A 19 -2.17 30.65 7.28
CA THR A 19 -0.95 29.91 7.62
C THR A 19 -1.27 28.53 8.19
N GLY A 20 -1.38 27.57 7.27
CA GLY A 20 -0.75 26.26 7.37
C GLY A 20 -1.20 25.39 8.54
N VAL A 21 -2.28 24.64 8.34
CA VAL A 21 -2.38 23.31 8.96
C VAL A 21 -1.32 22.43 8.30
N THR A 22 -0.06 22.58 8.67
CA THR A 22 0.94 21.54 8.46
C THR A 22 0.57 20.42 9.42
N GLY A 23 -0.39 19.59 9.02
CA GLY A 23 -0.60 18.30 9.64
C GLY A 23 0.73 17.58 9.63
N CYS A 24 1.13 17.01 10.76
CA CYS A 24 2.24 16.06 10.80
C CYS A 24 1.88 14.89 9.88
N THR A 25 2.24 15.01 8.60
CA THR A 25 2.11 13.92 7.65
C THR A 25 3.11 12.87 8.11
N GLY A 26 2.59 11.80 8.73
CA GLY A 26 3.41 10.62 9.01
C GLY A 26 4.09 10.18 7.72
N THR A 27 5.28 9.61 7.80
CA THR A 27 5.97 9.06 6.61
C THR A 27 5.58 7.62 6.34
N TYR A 28 4.69 7.04 7.16
CA TYR A 28 4.31 5.63 7.07
C TYR A 28 2.96 5.47 6.39
N GLY A 29 2.96 4.63 5.36
CA GLY A 29 1.74 4.15 4.75
C GLY A 29 1.14 3.00 5.51
N ARG A 30 0.05 2.46 4.96
CA ARG A 30 -0.64 1.32 5.54
C ARG A 30 -0.90 0.28 4.48
N VAL A 31 -0.95 -0.97 4.91
CA VAL A 31 -1.52 -2.05 4.11
C VAL A 31 -2.79 -2.53 4.76
N GLN A 32 -3.86 -2.55 3.98
CA GLN A 32 -5.17 -2.98 4.43
C GLN A 32 -5.55 -4.24 3.64
N SER A 33 -5.84 -5.33 4.35
CA SER A 33 -6.27 -6.57 3.71
C SER A 33 -7.54 -6.31 2.90
N SER A 34 -7.58 -6.83 1.68
CA SER A 34 -8.70 -6.68 0.76
C SER A 34 -8.91 -7.97 -0.01
N LYS A 35 -10.13 -8.52 0.09
CA LYS A 35 -10.55 -9.71 -0.65
C LYS A 35 -10.61 -9.42 -2.15
N ASP A 36 -11.08 -8.24 -2.53
CA ASP A 36 -11.16 -7.82 -3.93
C ASP A 36 -9.77 -7.83 -4.58
N ILE A 37 -8.73 -7.40 -3.85
CA ILE A 37 -7.36 -7.49 -4.35
C ILE A 37 -6.89 -8.95 -4.44
N SER A 38 -7.22 -9.81 -3.47
CA SER A 38 -6.93 -11.25 -3.62
C SER A 38 -7.56 -11.80 -4.91
N GLU A 39 -8.83 -11.50 -5.17
CA GLU A 39 -9.56 -11.99 -6.34
C GLU A 39 -8.98 -11.46 -7.67
N VAL A 40 -8.53 -10.21 -7.72
CA VAL A 40 -7.83 -9.65 -8.91
C VAL A 40 -6.57 -10.47 -9.25
N PHE A 41 -5.76 -10.79 -8.24
CA PHE A 41 -4.54 -11.56 -8.45
C PHE A 41 -4.84 -13.03 -8.79
N GLU A 42 -5.83 -13.62 -8.13
CA GLU A 42 -6.30 -15.00 -8.38
C GLU A 42 -6.98 -15.17 -9.75
N ARG A 43 -7.54 -14.09 -10.31
CA ARG A 43 -8.02 -14.04 -11.70
C ARG A 43 -6.92 -13.72 -12.71
N HIS A 44 -5.69 -13.51 -12.23
CA HIS A 44 -4.54 -13.17 -13.03
C HIS A 44 -4.73 -11.86 -13.83
N GLU A 45 -5.49 -10.93 -13.27
CA GLU A 45 -5.73 -9.62 -13.89
C GLU A 45 -4.55 -8.68 -13.66
N VAL A 46 -3.95 -8.22 -14.76
CA VAL A 46 -2.85 -7.25 -14.75
C VAL A 46 -3.41 -5.82 -14.77
N LEU A 47 -3.07 -5.04 -13.77
CA LEU A 47 -3.45 -3.64 -13.60
C LEU A 47 -2.58 -2.75 -14.49
N ALA A 48 -3.15 -2.22 -15.57
CA ALA A 48 -2.43 -1.48 -16.62
C ALA A 48 -1.64 -0.24 -16.13
N ASN A 49 -2.12 0.43 -15.08
CA ASN A 49 -1.50 1.65 -14.53
C ASN A 49 -0.51 1.39 -13.38
N HIS A 50 -0.01 0.16 -13.26
CA HIS A 50 0.91 -0.21 -12.19
C HIS A 50 2.24 -0.72 -12.73
N SER A 51 3.29 -0.44 -11.97
CA SER A 51 4.61 -1.05 -12.12
C SER A 51 4.70 -2.24 -11.17
N TYR A 52 5.18 -3.37 -11.68
CA TYR A 52 5.17 -4.63 -10.94
C TYR A 52 6.54 -5.00 -10.40
N TYR A 53 6.51 -5.61 -9.22
CA TYR A 53 7.70 -6.10 -8.55
C TYR A 53 7.42 -7.42 -7.83
N ALA A 54 8.43 -8.28 -7.76
CA ALA A 54 8.35 -9.55 -7.06
C ALA A 54 9.55 -9.75 -6.13
N THR A 55 9.37 -10.61 -5.13
CA THR A 55 10.44 -11.02 -4.21
C THR A 55 10.41 -12.52 -3.94
N GLY A 56 11.55 -13.04 -3.49
CA GLY A 56 11.83 -14.47 -3.36
C GLY A 56 12.39 -15.09 -4.65
N PRO A 57 12.86 -16.34 -4.58
CA PRO A 57 13.28 -17.11 -5.76
C PRO A 57 12.15 -17.28 -6.78
N GLU A 58 12.46 -17.36 -8.08
CA GLU A 58 11.42 -17.51 -9.12
C GLU A 58 10.57 -18.77 -8.96
N ALA A 59 11.17 -19.85 -8.47
CA ALA A 59 10.47 -21.10 -8.19
C ALA A 59 9.67 -21.07 -6.87
N ARG A 60 9.96 -20.10 -5.98
CA ARG A 60 9.34 -19.97 -4.65
C ARG A 60 9.09 -18.50 -4.30
N PRO A 61 8.24 -17.80 -5.07
CA PRO A 61 7.95 -16.40 -4.84
C PRO A 61 7.25 -16.19 -3.50
N THR A 62 7.56 -15.08 -2.84
CA THR A 62 7.01 -14.76 -1.52
C THR A 62 5.93 -13.68 -1.56
N ALA A 63 6.08 -12.72 -2.47
CA ALA A 63 5.10 -11.66 -2.67
C ALA A 63 5.26 -10.98 -4.03
N VAL A 64 4.16 -10.36 -4.46
CA VAL A 64 4.06 -9.51 -5.65
C VAL A 64 3.50 -8.15 -5.23
N LEU A 65 4.10 -7.08 -5.75
CA LEU A 65 3.61 -5.71 -5.64
C LEU A 65 3.16 -5.23 -7.01
N ALA A 66 2.08 -4.47 -7.03
CA ALA A 66 1.75 -3.58 -8.13
C ALA A 66 1.65 -2.17 -7.54
N ILE A 67 2.58 -1.29 -7.92
CA ILE A 67 2.66 0.09 -7.42
C ILE A 67 2.11 1.02 -8.49
N ASP A 68 1.21 1.93 -8.12
CA ASP A 68 0.66 2.91 -9.05
C ASP A 68 1.79 3.76 -9.65
N ARG A 69 1.74 4.03 -10.96
CA ARG A 69 2.81 4.75 -11.68
C ARG A 69 3.04 6.18 -11.22
N ALA A 70 2.13 6.78 -10.43
CA ALA A 70 2.36 8.04 -9.75
C ALA A 70 3.43 7.96 -8.65
N TYR A 71 3.84 6.74 -8.28
CA TYR A 71 4.84 6.44 -7.27
C TYR A 71 6.01 5.63 -7.84
N THR A 72 7.16 5.75 -7.20
CA THR A 72 8.37 5.00 -7.57
C THR A 72 8.81 4.14 -6.41
N LEU A 73 8.99 2.83 -6.64
CA LEU A 73 9.54 1.95 -5.62
C LEU A 73 11.06 2.17 -5.51
N LYS A 74 11.57 2.33 -4.30
CA LYS A 74 13.01 2.44 -4.05
C LYS A 74 13.70 1.12 -4.47
N PRO A 75 14.75 1.18 -5.31
CA PRO A 75 15.45 -0.02 -5.75
C PRO A 75 16.13 -0.74 -4.59
N GLY A 76 16.32 -2.06 -4.73
CA GLY A 76 17.15 -2.88 -3.83
C GLY A 76 16.45 -4.13 -3.31
N LEU A 77 15.32 -3.99 -2.62
CA LEU A 77 14.65 -5.14 -1.97
C LEU A 77 13.75 -5.95 -2.92
N TRP A 78 13.28 -5.32 -3.99
CA TRP A 78 12.32 -5.90 -4.91
C TRP A 78 12.88 -5.93 -6.32
N ARG A 79 12.57 -7.00 -7.06
CA ARG A 79 12.93 -7.14 -8.46
C ARG A 79 11.78 -6.63 -9.32
N SER A 80 12.06 -5.67 -10.19
CA SER A 80 11.09 -5.22 -11.20
C SER A 80 10.82 -6.35 -12.19
N VAL A 81 9.56 -6.51 -12.56
CA VAL A 81 9.12 -7.54 -13.51
C VAL A 81 8.14 -6.92 -14.51
N ASP A 82 8.34 -7.24 -15.79
CA ASP A 82 7.36 -6.93 -16.83
C ASP A 82 6.20 -7.92 -16.70
N MET A 83 5.15 -7.49 -16.02
CA MET A 83 4.05 -8.37 -15.67
C MET A 83 3.19 -8.71 -16.87
N THR A 84 2.94 -10.00 -17.05
CA THR A 84 1.98 -10.56 -18.01
C THR A 84 1.00 -11.46 -17.27
N PRO A 85 -0.22 -11.71 -17.80
CA PRO A 85 -1.16 -12.62 -17.15
C PRO A 85 -0.56 -14.02 -16.89
N ALA A 86 0.20 -14.57 -17.84
CA ALA A 86 0.86 -15.86 -17.70
C ALA A 86 1.97 -15.87 -16.62
N LEU A 87 2.71 -14.77 -16.47
CA LEU A 87 3.68 -14.66 -15.37
C LEU A 87 2.97 -14.53 -14.02
N LEU A 88 1.88 -13.76 -13.97
CA LEU A 88 1.09 -13.57 -12.76
C LEU A 88 0.49 -14.90 -12.28
N GLU A 89 -0.12 -15.66 -13.18
CA GLU A 89 -0.60 -17.02 -12.95
C GLU A 89 0.48 -17.91 -12.34
N ARG A 90 1.65 -18.00 -13.00
CA ARG A 90 2.78 -18.80 -12.49
C ARG A 90 3.24 -18.39 -11.09
N LEU A 91 3.23 -17.09 -10.78
CA LEU A 91 3.62 -16.60 -9.45
C LEU A 91 2.56 -16.94 -8.39
N VAL A 92 1.29 -16.76 -8.71
CA VAL A 92 0.15 -17.05 -7.82
C VAL A 92 0.04 -18.54 -7.54
N ASP A 93 0.19 -19.39 -8.57
CA ASP A 93 0.18 -20.83 -8.43
C ASP A 93 1.33 -21.32 -7.55
N ALA A 94 2.56 -20.86 -7.81
CA ALA A 94 3.72 -21.22 -6.99
C ALA A 94 3.58 -20.79 -5.53
N MET A 95 2.96 -19.63 -5.27
CA MET A 95 2.62 -19.17 -3.92
C MET A 95 1.57 -20.06 -3.25
N THR A 96 0.55 -20.49 -3.99
CA THR A 96 -0.52 -21.37 -3.51
C THR A 96 0.02 -22.76 -3.17
N ASP A 97 0.83 -23.33 -4.06
CA ASP A 97 1.50 -24.63 -3.88
C ASP A 97 2.41 -24.64 -2.64
N GLN A 98 3.06 -23.52 -2.35
CA GLN A 98 3.88 -23.39 -1.13
C GLN A 98 3.08 -23.50 0.16
N LEU A 99 1.82 -23.06 0.17
CA LEU A 99 0.96 -23.09 1.36
C LEU A 99 0.13 -24.38 1.45
N GLY A 100 -0.10 -25.05 0.31
CA GLY A 100 -0.81 -26.33 0.25
C GLY A 100 -2.33 -26.23 0.44
N PHE A 101 -2.91 -25.04 0.39
CA PHE A 101 -4.36 -24.80 0.40
C PHE A 101 -4.73 -23.44 -0.24
N THR A 102 -5.99 -23.30 -0.67
CA THR A 102 -6.50 -22.12 -1.39
C THR A 102 -7.67 -21.46 -0.65
N PRO A 103 -7.79 -20.11 -0.61
CA PRO A 103 -6.73 -19.12 -0.82
C PRO A 103 -5.97 -18.91 0.51
N ALA A 104 -4.69 -19.22 0.51
CA ALA A 104 -3.83 -19.04 1.69
C ALA A 104 -3.05 -17.71 1.66
N THR A 105 -3.19 -16.96 0.56
CA THR A 105 -2.49 -15.72 0.24
C THR A 105 -3.32 -14.49 0.59
N LEU A 106 -2.63 -13.39 0.88
CA LEU A 106 -3.22 -12.17 1.43
C LEU A 106 -3.04 -11.01 0.46
N GLY A 107 -4.13 -10.66 -0.23
CA GLY A 107 -4.25 -9.44 -1.00
C GLY A 107 -4.48 -8.21 -0.09
N GLY A 108 -4.04 -7.06 -0.55
CA GLY A 108 -4.29 -5.81 0.16
C GLY A 108 -3.97 -4.55 -0.61
N VAL A 109 -4.53 -3.45 -0.12
CA VAL A 109 -4.36 -2.12 -0.68
C VAL A 109 -3.27 -1.39 0.09
N ILE A 110 -2.32 -0.83 -0.64
CA ILE A 110 -1.29 0.06 -0.09
C ILE A 110 -1.82 1.49 -0.17
N THR A 111 -1.86 2.17 0.97
CA THR A 111 -2.19 3.59 1.04
C THR A 111 -1.01 4.40 1.55
N ASP A 112 -0.86 5.61 1.01
CA ASP A 112 0.04 6.62 1.52
C ASP A 112 -0.42 7.14 2.90
N PRO A 113 0.36 8.02 3.55
CA PRO A 113 -0.01 8.59 4.85
C PRO A 113 -1.24 9.51 4.81
N ALA A 114 -1.59 10.05 3.63
CA ALA A 114 -2.80 10.84 3.41
C ALA A 114 -4.03 9.96 3.11
N GLY A 115 -3.85 8.64 3.04
CA GLY A 115 -4.90 7.67 2.73
C GLY A 115 -5.15 7.48 1.23
N GLN A 116 -4.35 8.09 0.35
CA GLN A 116 -4.43 7.87 -1.09
C GLN A 116 -3.89 6.49 -1.44
N ARG A 117 -4.52 5.82 -2.40
CA ARG A 117 -4.05 4.53 -2.88
C ARG A 117 -2.74 4.72 -3.64
N ALA A 118 -1.70 4.00 -3.20
CA ALA A 118 -0.38 4.03 -3.81
C ALA A 118 -0.04 2.70 -4.53
N GLY A 119 -0.84 1.66 -4.29
CA GLY A 119 -0.69 0.39 -4.98
C GLY A 119 -1.47 -0.73 -4.31
N VAL A 120 -1.08 -1.94 -4.64
CA VAL A 120 -1.61 -3.18 -4.09
C VAL A 120 -0.48 -4.19 -3.89
N TRP A 121 -0.71 -5.14 -3.00
CA TRP A 121 0.20 -6.23 -2.74
C TRP A 121 -0.55 -7.56 -2.70
N TYR A 122 0.19 -8.63 -2.94
CA TYR A 122 -0.26 -10.01 -2.80
C TYR A 122 0.89 -10.81 -2.20
N SER A 123 0.68 -11.45 -1.05
CA SER A 123 1.78 -11.97 -0.22
C SER A 123 1.38 -13.24 0.52
N LEU A 124 2.36 -14.12 0.79
CA LEU A 124 2.20 -15.25 1.72
C LEU A 124 2.05 -14.77 3.18
N TYR A 125 2.54 -13.57 3.50
CA TYR A 125 2.57 -13.01 4.84
C TYR A 125 1.72 -11.73 4.97
N SER A 126 1.12 -11.55 6.15
CA SER A 126 0.19 -10.45 6.44
C SER A 126 0.85 -9.12 6.80
N ARG A 127 2.18 -9.09 6.98
CA ARG A 127 2.90 -7.90 7.46
C ARG A 127 4.03 -7.46 6.53
N THR A 128 4.10 -6.16 6.34
CA THR A 128 5.25 -5.41 5.82
C THR A 128 5.28 -4.03 6.46
N THR A 129 6.39 -3.31 6.28
CA THR A 129 6.51 -1.89 6.62
C THR A 129 6.56 -1.08 5.33
N ILE A 130 5.73 -0.04 5.25
CA ILE A 130 5.68 0.88 4.11
C ILE A 130 6.03 2.27 4.58
N ARG A 131 7.08 2.83 3.99
CA ARG A 131 7.54 4.20 4.23
C ARG A 131 7.55 4.97 2.93
N PHE A 132 7.14 6.23 3.00
CA PHE A 132 7.14 7.20 1.92
C PHE A 132 8.27 8.20 2.16
N GLU A 133 9.02 8.48 1.10
CA GLU A 133 10.02 9.53 1.02
C GLU A 133 9.49 10.66 0.10
N PRO A 134 10.06 11.88 0.18
CA PRO A 134 9.69 12.97 -0.71
C PRO A 134 9.78 12.57 -2.20
N GLY A 135 8.91 13.14 -3.03
CA GLY A 135 8.87 12.81 -4.46
C GLY A 135 8.18 11.48 -4.79
N ASN A 136 7.21 11.06 -3.97
CA ASN A 136 6.40 9.84 -4.16
C ASN A 136 7.23 8.55 -4.22
N VAL A 137 8.35 8.52 -3.51
CA VAL A 137 9.20 7.33 -3.42
C VAL A 137 8.68 6.42 -2.29
N ILE A 138 8.42 5.16 -2.61
CA ILE A 138 7.92 4.16 -1.67
C ILE A 138 9.04 3.19 -1.32
N ILE A 139 9.17 2.89 -0.04
CA ILE A 139 10.01 1.83 0.50
C ILE A 139 9.09 0.80 1.10
N VAL A 140 9.07 -0.39 0.49
CA VAL A 140 8.35 -1.54 1.01
C VAL A 140 9.38 -2.53 1.53
N SER A 141 9.35 -2.83 2.83
CA SER A 141 10.19 -3.88 3.40
C SER A 141 9.77 -5.26 2.89
N LEU A 142 10.70 -6.21 2.90
CA LEU A 142 10.36 -7.59 2.57
C LEU A 142 9.29 -8.12 3.54
N PRO A 143 8.31 -8.89 3.04
CA PRO A 143 7.31 -9.52 3.89
C PRO A 143 7.99 -10.57 4.78
N GLY A 144 7.54 -10.67 6.03
CA GLY A 144 8.09 -11.61 6.99
C GLY A 144 7.00 -12.31 7.79
N PRO A 145 7.26 -13.53 8.31
CA PRO A 145 6.32 -14.24 9.17
C PRO A 145 6.02 -13.40 10.42
N ASP A 146 4.78 -13.49 10.91
CA ASP A 146 4.43 -12.83 12.16
C ASP A 146 5.26 -13.43 13.31
N ARG A 147 5.67 -12.60 14.27
CA ARG A 147 6.40 -13.09 15.45
C ARG A 147 5.55 -13.99 16.36
N ASP A 148 4.23 -13.98 16.13
CA ASP A 148 3.25 -14.83 16.81
C ASP A 148 2.17 -15.29 15.80
N PRO A 149 2.34 -16.46 15.15
CA PRO A 149 1.38 -16.98 14.18
C PRO A 149 0.01 -17.31 14.81
N PHE A 150 -0.11 -17.34 16.15
CA PHE A 150 -1.33 -17.75 16.87
C PHE A 150 -2.22 -16.58 17.32
N ARG A 151 -1.83 -15.32 17.11
CA ARG A 151 -2.66 -14.16 17.53
C ARG A 151 -3.82 -13.80 16.60
N MET A 152 -3.98 -14.49 15.48
CA MET A 152 -4.91 -14.07 14.41
C MET A 152 -6.37 -14.56 14.54
N ASN A 153 -6.82 -15.00 15.73
CA ASN A 153 -8.23 -15.36 15.96
C ASN A 153 -8.81 -14.82 17.29
N ARG A 154 -8.70 -13.51 17.55
CA ARG A 154 -9.41 -12.89 18.69
C ARG A 154 -10.35 -11.74 18.32
N ASN A 155 -10.23 -11.18 17.11
CA ASN A 155 -11.08 -10.06 16.68
C ASN A 155 -12.29 -10.48 15.81
N ARG A 156 -12.44 -11.78 15.49
CA ARG A 156 -13.77 -12.33 15.21
C ARG A 156 -14.48 -12.49 16.54
N ARG A 157 -15.20 -11.44 16.99
CA ARG A 157 -16.32 -11.69 17.91
C ARG A 157 -17.26 -12.61 17.15
N PRO A 158 -17.60 -13.82 17.65
CA PRO A 158 -18.80 -14.48 17.17
C PRO A 158 -19.94 -13.47 17.40
N GLY A 159 -20.68 -13.16 16.34
CA GLY A 159 -21.88 -12.34 16.49
C GLY A 159 -22.70 -12.90 17.64
N SER A 160 -23.09 -12.04 18.58
CA SER A 160 -24.06 -12.39 19.61
C SER A 160 -25.35 -12.77 18.88
N ARG A 161 -25.57 -14.08 18.69
CA ARG A 161 -26.92 -14.57 18.45
C ARG A 161 -27.65 -14.44 19.79
N ARG A 162 -28.79 -13.77 19.71
CA ARG A 162 -29.78 -13.61 20.77
C ARG A 162 -30.15 -14.95 21.39
#